data_AF-A0A8I2YV64-F1
#
_entry.id   AF-A0A8I2YV64-F1
#
_cell.length_a   1.000
_cell.length_b   1.000
_cell.length_c   1.000
_cell.angle_alpha   90.00
_cell.angle_beta   90.00
_cell.angle_gamma   90.00
#
_symmetry.space_group_name_H-M   'P 1'
#
loop_
_entity.id
_entity.type
_entity.pdbx_description
1 polymer ?
#
loop_
_entity_poly.entity_id
_entity_poly.type
_entity_poly.pdbx_seq_one_letter_code
_entity_poly.pdbx_strand_id
1 'polypeptide(L)'
;MSAPAQGPTVPSVLLPEILQFSPQLLLDDIINFANEAITNAADGLEEFLFRWATDREQRVNEDWDSTQEVEQGLVAFQTLLEYHTDIALTSSKPDGLDLTYPPERESELMSEIDELRKKIDAQRRLKRLLTRAVRTSAAQANRSERLQNQLSFLQSPQLRELSQVPDQFEKMFSSVSSLPALTPESTAALTQLPLVDPGKQPWETSKSAYFDWATKQVLAKVKKQISGTGDTTIASLAKITDAIAKSRDMVETSAELLKLQGRGA
;
A
#
# COMPACT_ATOMS: atom_id res chain seq x y z
N MET A 1 42.40 -45.13 -57.40
CA MET A 1 41.24 -44.51 -56.71
C MET A 1 41.15 -45.18 -55.35
N SER A 2 41.71 -44.56 -54.30
CA SER A 2 41.74 -45.14 -52.95
C SER A 2 40.52 -44.68 -52.16
N ALA A 3 39.82 -45.64 -51.55
CA ALA A 3 38.72 -45.40 -50.62
C ALA A 3 39.24 -44.71 -49.34
N PRO A 4 38.46 -43.80 -48.71
CA PRO A 4 38.83 -43.24 -47.42
C PRO A 4 38.75 -44.34 -46.35
N ALA A 5 39.83 -44.50 -45.59
CA ALA A 5 39.94 -45.43 -44.49
C ALA A 5 38.85 -45.16 -43.44
N GLN A 6 38.01 -46.17 -43.19
CA GLN A 6 37.11 -46.16 -42.04
C GLN A 6 37.97 -46.19 -40.77
N GLY A 7 37.92 -45.10 -39.99
CA GLY A 7 38.57 -45.02 -38.69
C GLY A 7 38.00 -46.07 -37.72
N PRO A 8 38.72 -46.38 -36.62
CA PRO A 8 38.33 -47.43 -35.68
C PRO A 8 36.97 -47.10 -35.03
N THR A 9 35.94 -47.87 -35.36
CA THR A 9 34.60 -47.77 -34.74
C THR A 9 34.63 -48.46 -33.39
N VAL A 10 34.79 -47.69 -32.32
CA VAL A 10 34.66 -48.20 -30.96
C VAL A 10 33.18 -48.58 -30.74
N PRO A 11 32.86 -49.79 -30.26
CA PRO A 11 31.50 -50.17 -29.91
C PRO A 11 30.91 -49.11 -28.96
N SER A 12 29.75 -48.54 -29.31
CA SER A 12 29.07 -47.47 -28.55
C SER A 12 28.71 -47.85 -27.11
N VAL A 13 28.83 -49.13 -26.76
CA VAL A 13 28.64 -49.69 -25.42
C VAL A 13 29.86 -49.46 -24.51
N LEU A 14 31.07 -49.36 -25.06
CA LEU A 14 32.31 -49.22 -24.29
C LEU A 14 32.63 -47.76 -23.92
N LEU A 15 32.11 -46.80 -24.69
CA LEU A 15 32.31 -45.37 -24.44
C LEU A 15 31.68 -44.90 -23.11
N PRO A 16 30.42 -45.24 -22.79
CA PRO A 16 29.80 -44.89 -21.51
C PRO A 16 30.50 -45.54 -20.30
N GLU A 17 31.07 -46.73 -20.47
CA GLU A 17 31.78 -47.46 -19.40
C GLU A 17 33.14 -46.82 -19.10
N ILE A 18 33.87 -46.35 -20.12
CA ILE A 18 35.14 -45.64 -19.98
C ILE A 18 34.95 -44.21 -19.43
N LEU A 19 33.91 -43.51 -19.91
CA LEU A 19 33.62 -42.14 -19.52
C LEU A 19 32.86 -42.04 -18.19
N GLN A 20 32.30 -43.16 -17.70
CA GLN A 20 31.39 -43.21 -16.53
C GLN A 20 30.13 -42.34 -16.67
N PHE A 21 29.89 -41.76 -17.84
CA PHE A 21 28.67 -41.00 -18.18
C PHE A 21 28.29 -41.27 -19.64
N SER A 22 26.99 -41.15 -19.96
CA SER A 22 26.51 -41.29 -21.33
C SER A 22 26.89 -40.04 -22.15
N PRO A 23 27.67 -40.17 -23.24
CA PRO A 23 28.03 -39.02 -24.09
C PRO A 23 26.82 -38.29 -24.69
N GLN A 24 25.67 -38.97 -24.80
CA GLN A 24 24.42 -38.37 -25.28
C GLN A 24 23.90 -37.31 -24.31
N LEU A 25 23.97 -37.56 -22.99
CA LEU A 25 23.54 -36.58 -21.97
C LEU A 25 24.38 -35.30 -22.05
N LEU A 26 25.68 -35.43 -22.29
CA LEU A 26 26.56 -34.27 -22.45
C LEU A 26 26.22 -33.45 -23.70
N LEU A 27 25.83 -34.10 -24.80
CA LEU A 27 25.41 -33.40 -26.01
C LEU A 27 24.06 -32.69 -25.81
N ASP A 28 23.11 -33.35 -25.15
CA ASP A 28 21.82 -32.72 -24.80
C ASP A 28 22.04 -31.50 -23.91
N ASP A 29 22.92 -31.60 -22.90
CA ASP A 29 23.27 -30.47 -22.02
C ASP A 29 23.94 -29.33 -22.79
N ILE A 30 24.82 -29.62 -23.76
CA ILE A 30 25.45 -28.61 -24.61
C ILE A 30 24.43 -27.92 -25.53
N ILE A 31 23.52 -28.67 -26.13
CA ILE A 31 22.46 -28.12 -26.99
C ILE A 31 21.54 -27.21 -26.16
N ASN A 32 21.15 -27.68 -24.97
CA ASN A 32 20.32 -26.90 -24.05
C ASN A 32 21.03 -25.60 -23.64
N PHE A 33 22.31 -25.67 -23.27
CA PHE A 33 23.10 -24.50 -22.92
C PHE A 33 23.28 -23.52 -24.09
N ALA A 34 23.51 -24.04 -25.30
CA ALA A 34 23.65 -23.21 -26.50
C ALA A 34 22.35 -22.45 -26.81
N ASN A 35 21.20 -23.11 -26.74
CA ASN A 35 19.90 -22.48 -26.95
C ASN A 35 19.57 -21.45 -25.86
N GLU A 36 19.91 -21.74 -24.60
CA GLU A 36 19.77 -20.79 -23.50
C GLU A 36 20.68 -19.57 -23.69
N ALA A 37 21.92 -19.77 -24.10
CA ALA A 37 22.86 -18.69 -24.39
C ALA A 37 22.40 -17.78 -25.54
N ILE A 38 21.83 -18.36 -26.61
CA ILE A 38 21.25 -17.60 -27.73
C ILE A 38 20.06 -16.76 -27.26
N THR A 39 19.18 -17.34 -26.46
CA THR A 39 18.03 -16.63 -25.88
C THR A 39 18.49 -15.46 -25.02
N ASN A 40 19.43 -15.71 -24.10
CA ASN A 40 19.99 -14.67 -23.23
C ASN A 40 20.71 -13.56 -24.02
N ALA A 41 21.38 -13.90 -25.12
CA ALA A 41 22.03 -12.92 -25.98
C ALA A 41 21.02 -12.07 -26.76
N ALA A 42 19.93 -12.68 -27.27
CA ALA A 42 18.85 -11.97 -27.94
C ALA A 42 18.12 -11.01 -26.98
N ASP A 43 17.79 -11.47 -25.77
CA ASP A 43 17.20 -10.66 -24.71
C ASP A 43 18.13 -9.50 -24.31
N GLY A 44 19.45 -9.74 -24.25
CA GLY A 44 20.43 -8.69 -23.99
C GLY A 44 20.48 -7.63 -25.11
N LEU A 45 20.34 -8.04 -26.37
CA LEU A 45 20.32 -7.13 -27.53
C LEU A 45 19.03 -6.31 -27.62
N GLU A 46 17.90 -6.85 -27.14
CA GLU A 46 16.59 -6.19 -27.11
C GLU A 46 16.67 -4.80 -26.46
N GLU A 47 17.30 -4.69 -25.28
CA GLU A 47 17.41 -3.43 -24.55
C GLU A 47 18.24 -2.38 -25.32
N PHE A 48 19.35 -2.79 -25.94
CA PHE A 48 20.19 -1.88 -26.74
C PHE A 48 19.47 -1.41 -27.99
N LEU A 49 18.75 -2.30 -28.67
CA LEU A 49 18.02 -2.00 -29.90
C LEU A 49 16.84 -1.08 -29.63
N PHE A 50 16.09 -1.28 -28.54
CA PHE A 50 15.02 -0.35 -28.17
C PHE A 50 15.53 1.03 -27.81
N ARG A 51 16.65 1.14 -27.09
CA ARG A 51 17.27 2.43 -26.77
C ARG A 51 17.74 3.14 -28.04
N TRP A 52 18.34 2.42 -28.97
CA TRP A 52 18.75 2.95 -30.27
C TRP A 52 17.55 3.41 -31.12
N ALA A 53 16.49 2.59 -31.17
CA ALA A 53 15.30 2.86 -31.96
C ALA A 53 14.54 4.10 -31.44
N THR A 54 14.43 4.24 -30.11
CA THR A 54 13.84 5.42 -29.45
C THR A 54 14.63 6.70 -29.73
N ASP A 55 15.97 6.65 -29.70
CA ASP A 55 16.84 7.79 -30.01
C ASP A 55 16.77 8.18 -31.50
N ARG A 56 16.56 7.21 -32.38
CA ARG A 56 16.37 7.44 -33.82
C ARG A 56 15.03 8.11 -34.13
N GLU A 57 13.95 7.64 -33.50
CA GLU A 57 12.60 8.20 -33.67
C GLU A 57 12.57 9.69 -33.29
N GLN A 58 13.24 10.07 -32.20
CA GLN A 58 13.39 11.46 -31.76
C GLN A 58 14.14 12.35 -32.76
N ARG A 59 15.06 11.79 -33.54
CA ARG A 59 15.90 12.54 -34.49
C ARG A 59 15.27 12.69 -35.87
N VAL A 60 14.50 11.70 -36.31
CA VAL A 60 14.05 11.61 -37.71
C VAL A 60 12.60 12.06 -37.88
N ASN A 61 11.79 12.12 -36.81
CA ASN A 61 10.40 12.60 -36.83
C ASN A 61 9.55 11.98 -37.97
N GLU A 62 9.87 10.74 -38.32
CA GLU A 62 9.12 9.88 -39.23
C GLU A 62 8.09 9.07 -38.42
N ASP A 63 6.91 8.83 -39.00
CA ASP A 63 5.89 7.87 -38.50
C ASP A 63 6.41 6.43 -38.65
N TRP A 64 7.52 6.13 -38.00
CA TRP A 64 8.16 4.81 -37.99
C TRP A 64 7.81 4.10 -36.69
N ASP A 65 7.12 2.95 -36.77
CA ASP A 65 6.87 2.10 -35.60
C ASP A 65 8.13 1.33 -35.23
N SER A 66 9.02 2.06 -34.55
CA SER A 66 10.35 1.66 -34.11
C SER A 66 10.32 0.41 -33.23
N THR A 67 9.21 0.18 -32.52
CA THR A 67 9.05 -0.93 -31.57
C THR A 67 8.73 -2.23 -32.30
N GLN A 68 7.75 -2.19 -33.22
CA GLN A 68 7.30 -3.38 -33.94
C GLN A 68 8.39 -3.94 -34.87
N GLU A 69 9.15 -3.09 -35.55
CA GLU A 69 10.20 -3.55 -36.47
C GLU A 69 11.40 -4.15 -35.74
N VAL A 70 11.77 -3.60 -34.58
CA VAL A 70 12.84 -4.16 -33.74
C VAL A 70 12.45 -5.52 -33.18
N GLU A 71 11.22 -5.67 -32.69
CA GLU A 71 10.72 -6.97 -32.21
C GLU A 71 10.69 -8.00 -33.34
N GLN A 72 10.21 -7.63 -34.53
CA GLN A 72 10.16 -8.53 -35.68
C GLN A 72 11.57 -8.93 -36.16
N GLY A 73 12.50 -7.98 -36.20
CA GLY A 73 13.90 -8.22 -36.55
C GLY A 73 14.61 -9.12 -35.54
N LEU A 74 14.37 -8.92 -34.24
CA LEU A 74 14.94 -9.72 -33.18
C LEU A 74 14.44 -11.17 -33.23
N VAL A 75 13.14 -11.37 -33.45
CA VAL A 75 12.54 -12.71 -33.62
C VAL A 75 13.09 -13.42 -34.87
N ALA A 76 13.24 -12.69 -35.99
CA ALA A 76 13.85 -13.24 -37.21
C ALA A 76 15.33 -13.62 -37.00
N PHE A 77 16.07 -12.82 -36.22
CA PHE A 77 17.46 -13.10 -35.87
C PHE A 77 17.61 -14.30 -34.95
N GLN A 78 16.79 -14.37 -33.89
CA GLN A 78 16.77 -15.51 -32.96
C GLN A 78 16.46 -16.82 -33.69
N THR A 79 15.41 -16.85 -34.52
CA THR A 79 15.05 -18.05 -35.28
C THR A 79 16.14 -18.49 -36.26
N LEU A 80 16.86 -17.53 -36.86
CA LEU A 80 18.01 -17.83 -37.71
C LEU A 80 19.17 -18.44 -36.91
N LEU A 81 19.49 -17.89 -35.75
CA LEU A 81 20.54 -18.42 -34.87
C LEU A 81 20.21 -19.82 -34.35
N GLU A 82 18.97 -20.04 -33.91
CA GLU A 82 18.49 -21.36 -33.47
C GLU A 82 18.64 -22.40 -34.59
N TYR A 83 18.24 -22.06 -35.82
CA TYR A 83 18.36 -22.94 -36.98
C TYR A 83 19.82 -23.29 -37.32
N HIS A 84 20.71 -22.30 -37.35
CA HIS A 84 22.12 -22.55 -37.65
C HIS A 84 22.84 -23.32 -36.54
N THR A 85 22.46 -23.08 -35.28
CA THR A 85 23.01 -23.78 -34.13
C THR A 85 22.55 -25.23 -34.10
N ASP A 86 21.29 -25.49 -34.39
CA ASP A 86 20.76 -26.85 -34.55
C ASP A 86 21.50 -27.59 -35.67
N ILE A 87 21.67 -26.98 -36.85
CA ILE A 87 22.45 -27.62 -37.94
C ILE A 87 23.90 -27.88 -37.54
N ALA A 88 24.57 -26.91 -36.90
CA ALA A 88 25.97 -27.04 -36.52
C ALA A 88 26.18 -28.15 -35.48
N LEU A 89 25.27 -28.29 -34.52
CA LEU A 89 25.34 -29.30 -33.47
C LEU A 89 24.82 -30.67 -33.94
N THR A 90 23.78 -30.70 -34.77
CA THR A 90 23.13 -31.92 -35.29
C THR A 90 23.88 -32.55 -36.47
N SER A 91 24.59 -31.76 -37.31
CA SER A 91 25.43 -32.29 -38.40
C SER A 91 26.59 -33.17 -37.91
N SER A 92 26.89 -33.15 -36.61
CA SER A 92 27.86 -34.04 -35.97
C SER A 92 27.35 -35.46 -35.70
N LYS A 93 26.06 -35.75 -35.96
CA LYS A 93 25.44 -37.05 -35.63
C LYS A 93 24.71 -37.68 -36.82
N PRO A 94 25.34 -38.62 -37.55
CA PRO A 94 24.63 -39.50 -38.47
C PRO A 94 24.07 -40.71 -37.72
N ASP A 95 23.09 -40.52 -36.83
CA ASP A 95 22.36 -41.62 -36.17
C ASP A 95 20.94 -41.13 -35.85
N GLY A 96 20.01 -41.26 -36.80
CA GLY A 96 18.60 -40.91 -36.55
C GLY A 96 17.73 -40.68 -37.78
N LEU A 97 18.29 -40.64 -38.99
CA LEU A 97 17.49 -40.59 -40.23
C LEU A 97 17.05 -42.01 -40.61
N ASP A 98 16.04 -42.52 -39.91
CA ASP A 98 15.42 -43.79 -40.26
C ASP A 98 14.39 -43.56 -41.38
N LEU A 99 14.82 -43.78 -42.63
CA LEU A 99 14.00 -43.65 -43.85
C LEU A 99 12.93 -44.74 -44.00
N THR A 100 12.70 -45.56 -42.96
CA THR A 100 11.73 -46.65 -42.97
C THR A 100 10.37 -46.29 -42.35
N TYR A 101 10.18 -45.03 -41.93
CA TYR A 101 8.90 -44.59 -41.38
C TYR A 101 7.76 -44.66 -42.43
N PRO A 102 6.60 -45.25 -42.09
CA PRO A 102 5.46 -45.29 -42.99
C PRO A 102 4.84 -43.88 -43.13
N PRO A 103 4.46 -43.46 -44.35
CA PRO A 103 4.01 -42.09 -44.64
C PRO A 103 2.70 -41.71 -43.91
N GLU A 104 1.89 -42.70 -43.54
CA GLU A 104 0.69 -42.49 -42.72
C GLU A 104 1.06 -41.93 -41.33
N ARG A 105 2.10 -42.50 -40.70
CA ARG A 105 2.55 -42.08 -39.36
C ARG A 105 3.17 -40.69 -39.37
N GLU A 106 3.88 -40.34 -40.45
CA GLU A 106 4.39 -38.99 -40.64
C GLU A 106 3.26 -37.98 -40.73
N SER A 107 2.17 -38.29 -41.45
CA SER A 107 1.01 -37.40 -41.56
C SER A 107 0.29 -37.19 -40.21
N GLU A 108 0.17 -38.24 -39.41
CA GLU A 108 -0.38 -38.17 -38.05
C GLU A 108 0.48 -37.27 -37.16
N LEU A 109 1.80 -37.49 -37.14
CA LEU A 109 2.74 -36.69 -36.36
C LEU A 109 2.75 -35.22 -36.81
N MET A 110 2.65 -34.96 -38.12
CA MET A 110 2.52 -33.60 -38.65
C MET A 110 1.24 -32.93 -38.16
N SER A 111 0.12 -33.65 -38.13
CA SER A 111 -1.14 -33.13 -37.59
C SER A 111 -1.04 -32.84 -36.08
N GLU A 112 -0.35 -33.71 -35.33
CA GLU A 112 -0.11 -33.52 -33.91
C GLU A 112 0.79 -32.29 -33.65
N ILE A 113 1.84 -32.10 -34.44
CA ILE A 113 2.69 -30.91 -34.38
C ILE A 113 1.88 -29.64 -34.62
N ASP A 114 0.99 -29.63 -35.60
CA ASP A 114 0.14 -28.47 -35.88
C ASP A 114 -0.86 -28.20 -34.75
N GLU A 115 -1.40 -29.23 -34.12
CA GLU A 115 -2.22 -29.07 -32.92
C GLU A 115 -1.43 -28.52 -31.73
N LEU A 116 -0.22 -29.02 -31.51
CA LEU A 116 0.67 -28.52 -30.46
C LEU A 116 1.07 -27.07 -30.70
N ARG A 117 1.36 -26.69 -31.94
CA ARG A 117 1.63 -25.28 -32.31
C ARG A 117 0.44 -24.38 -32.00
N LYS A 118 -0.78 -24.80 -32.36
CA LYS A 118 -2.02 -24.06 -32.00
C LYS A 118 -2.19 -23.93 -30.49
N LYS A 119 -1.89 -24.97 -29.71
CA LYS A 119 -1.93 -24.93 -28.23
C LYS A 119 -0.91 -23.95 -27.67
N ILE A 120 0.33 -23.96 -28.18
CA ILE A 120 1.39 -23.04 -27.78
C ILE A 120 0.98 -21.59 -28.08
N ASP A 121 0.41 -21.32 -29.25
CA ASP A 121 -0.05 -19.96 -29.60
C ASP A 121 -1.19 -19.49 -28.70
N ALA A 122 -2.13 -20.37 -28.36
CA ALA A 122 -3.19 -20.08 -27.40
C ALA A 122 -2.63 -19.76 -26.01
N GLN A 123 -1.65 -20.54 -25.54
CA GLN A 123 -0.96 -20.30 -24.27
C GLN A 123 -0.18 -18.98 -24.28
N ARG A 124 0.56 -18.68 -25.37
CA ARG A 124 1.27 -17.40 -25.54
C ARG A 124 0.31 -16.21 -25.55
N ARG A 125 -0.86 -16.33 -26.19
CA ARG A 125 -1.91 -15.30 -26.16
C ARG A 125 -2.47 -15.09 -24.76
N LEU A 126 -2.76 -16.17 -24.04
CA LEU A 126 -3.23 -16.11 -22.65
C LEU A 126 -2.20 -15.46 -21.74
N LYS A 127 -0.92 -15.85 -21.85
CA LYS A 127 0.19 -15.23 -21.10
C LYS A 127 0.23 -13.72 -21.33
N ARG A 128 0.13 -13.26 -22.58
CA ARG A 128 0.10 -11.81 -22.91
C ARG A 128 -1.08 -11.09 -22.22
N LEU A 129 -2.27 -11.69 -22.23
CA LEU A 129 -3.45 -11.11 -21.57
C LEU A 129 -3.26 -11.04 -20.05
N LEU A 130 -2.76 -12.10 -19.42
CA LEU A 130 -2.51 -12.11 -17.99
C LEU A 130 -1.43 -11.11 -17.60
N THR A 131 -0.33 -11.00 -18.34
CA THR A 131 0.71 -9.99 -18.08
C THR A 131 0.14 -8.57 -18.16
N ARG A 132 -0.74 -8.29 -19.13
CA ARG A 132 -1.44 -7.00 -19.23
C ARG A 132 -2.39 -6.77 -18.05
N ALA A 133 -3.14 -7.78 -17.64
CA ALA A 133 -4.03 -7.71 -16.48
C ALA A 133 -3.26 -7.44 -15.18
N VAL A 134 -2.12 -8.10 -14.98
CA VAL A 134 -1.24 -7.87 -13.82
C VAL A 134 -0.70 -6.45 -13.83
N ARG A 135 -0.20 -5.94 -14.97
CA ARG A 135 0.31 -4.57 -15.08
C ARG A 135 -0.78 -3.53 -14.80
N THR A 136 -1.98 -3.70 -15.34
CA THR A 136 -3.11 -2.78 -15.11
C THR A 136 -3.57 -2.82 -13.65
N SER A 137 -3.65 -4.00 -13.05
CA SER A 137 -3.96 -4.16 -11.62
C SER A 137 -2.90 -3.50 -10.73
N ALA A 138 -1.62 -3.66 -11.04
CA ALA A 138 -0.54 -3.03 -10.29
C ALA A 138 -0.59 -1.49 -10.41
N ALA A 139 -0.88 -0.97 -11.60
CA ALA A 139 -1.07 0.47 -11.80
C ALA A 139 -2.27 1.01 -11.00
N GLN A 140 -3.38 0.26 -10.95
CA GLN A 140 -4.54 0.62 -10.14
C GLN A 140 -4.24 0.60 -8.64
N ALA A 141 -3.52 -0.42 -8.15
CA ALA A 141 -3.09 -0.52 -6.76
C ALA A 141 -2.22 0.68 -6.36
N ASN A 142 -1.21 1.02 -7.18
CA ASN A 142 -0.35 2.18 -6.96
C ASN A 142 -1.16 3.49 -6.95
N ARG A 143 -2.18 3.61 -7.81
CA ARG A 143 -3.07 4.78 -7.81
C ARG A 143 -3.90 4.86 -6.52
N SER A 144 -4.48 3.75 -6.07
CA SER A 144 -5.24 3.72 -4.83
C SER A 144 -4.38 4.02 -3.61
N GLU A 145 -3.14 3.55 -3.58
CA GLU A 145 -2.20 3.83 -2.50
C GLU A 145 -1.84 5.31 -2.48
N ARG A 146 -1.56 5.92 -3.63
CA ARG A 146 -1.30 7.38 -3.73
C ARG A 146 -2.49 8.18 -3.22
N LEU A 147 -3.72 7.80 -3.61
CA LEU A 147 -4.93 8.46 -3.13
C LEU A 147 -5.10 8.27 -1.63
N GLN A 148 -4.83 7.08 -1.10
CA GLN A 148 -4.89 6.82 0.34
C GLN A 148 -3.86 7.67 1.08
N ASN A 149 -2.62 7.76 0.58
CA ASN A 149 -1.59 8.59 1.17
C ASN A 149 -2.00 10.07 1.14
N GLN A 150 -2.60 10.53 0.04
CA GLN A 150 -3.18 11.87 -0.04
C GLN A 150 -4.36 12.09 0.90
N LEU A 151 -5.15 11.07 1.24
CA LEU A 151 -6.29 11.18 2.15
C LEU A 151 -5.94 10.79 3.59
N SER A 152 -4.72 10.30 3.84
CA SER A 152 -4.29 9.83 5.15
C SER A 152 -4.31 10.96 6.19
N PHE A 153 -4.10 12.22 5.77
CA PHE A 153 -4.22 13.37 6.67
C PHE A 153 -5.64 13.54 7.22
N LEU A 154 -6.68 13.10 6.50
CA LEU A 154 -8.06 13.15 6.96
C LEU A 154 -8.34 12.14 8.08
N GLN A 155 -7.53 11.09 8.18
CA GLN A 155 -7.60 10.12 9.27
C GLN A 155 -6.83 10.54 10.52
N SER A 156 -6.28 11.77 10.54
CA SER A 156 -5.58 12.29 11.70
C SER A 156 -6.47 12.35 12.95
N PRO A 157 -5.93 12.08 14.15
CA PRO A 157 -6.70 12.07 15.39
C PRO A 157 -7.35 13.44 15.70
N GLN A 158 -6.74 14.53 15.24
CA GLN A 158 -7.27 15.89 15.40
C GLN A 158 -8.62 16.10 14.69
N LEU A 159 -8.81 15.51 13.51
CA LEU A 159 -10.09 15.58 12.81
C LEU A 159 -11.17 14.72 13.47
N ARG A 160 -10.78 13.64 14.16
CA ARG A 160 -11.71 12.89 15.03
C ARG A 160 -12.14 13.71 16.24
N GLU A 161 -11.24 14.47 16.85
CA GLU A 161 -11.58 15.39 17.94
C GLU A 161 -12.52 16.49 17.45
N LEU A 162 -12.26 17.07 16.27
CA LEU A 162 -13.15 18.07 15.65
C LEU A 162 -14.52 17.50 15.28
N SER A 163 -14.61 16.21 14.96
CA SER A 163 -15.91 15.55 14.71
C SER A 163 -16.79 15.44 15.96
N GLN A 164 -16.22 15.54 17.16
CA GLN A 164 -16.95 15.50 18.43
C GLN A 164 -17.43 16.89 18.88
N VAL A 165 -16.93 17.96 18.26
CA VAL A 165 -17.26 19.35 18.61
C VAL A 165 -18.75 19.67 18.37
N PRO A 166 -19.41 19.24 17.28
CA PRO A 166 -20.85 19.39 17.11
C PRO A 166 -21.66 18.79 18.26
N ASP A 167 -21.33 17.57 18.69
CA ASP A 167 -22.00 16.91 19.82
C ASP A 167 -21.82 17.69 21.13
N GLN A 168 -20.65 18.30 21.33
CA GLN A 168 -20.40 19.16 22.48
C GLN A 168 -21.21 20.46 22.39
N PHE A 169 -21.37 21.05 21.21
CA PHE A 169 -22.21 22.22 21.00
C PHE A 169 -23.69 21.91 21.20
N GLU A 170 -24.19 20.75 20.77
CA GLU A 170 -25.57 20.33 21.05
C GLU A 170 -25.81 20.10 22.55
N LYS A 171 -24.84 19.54 23.27
CA LYS A 171 -24.88 19.39 24.73
C LYS A 171 -24.86 20.73 25.45
N MET A 172 -24.01 21.67 25.01
CA MET A 172 -24.04 23.03 25.55
C MET A 172 -25.35 23.73 25.24
N PHE A 173 -25.82 23.66 23.99
CA PHE A 173 -27.06 24.30 23.57
C PHE A 173 -28.26 23.76 24.35
N SER A 174 -28.37 22.45 24.53
CA SER A 174 -29.40 21.84 25.37
C SER A 174 -29.27 22.27 26.83
N SER A 175 -28.05 22.37 27.37
CA SER A 175 -27.85 22.89 28.74
C SER A 175 -28.27 24.35 28.89
N VAL A 176 -27.91 25.22 27.93
CA VAL A 176 -28.22 26.66 27.95
C VAL A 176 -29.69 26.91 27.67
N SER A 177 -30.30 26.17 26.76
CA SER A 177 -31.74 26.26 26.49
C SER A 177 -32.59 25.66 27.62
N SER A 178 -32.04 24.74 28.42
CA SER A 178 -32.67 24.28 29.67
C SER A 178 -32.53 25.26 30.83
N LEU A 179 -31.74 26.34 30.68
CA LEU A 179 -31.65 27.37 31.72
C LEU A 179 -32.96 28.15 31.78
N PRO A 180 -33.48 28.42 33.00
CA PRO A 180 -34.68 29.24 33.17
C PRO A 180 -34.44 30.65 32.65
N ALA A 181 -35.41 31.18 31.89
CA ALA A 181 -35.37 32.56 31.39
C ALA A 181 -35.15 33.56 32.54
N LEU A 182 -34.31 34.58 32.28
CA LEU A 182 -34.01 35.64 33.24
C LEU A 182 -35.29 36.45 33.51
N THR A 183 -35.93 36.17 34.64
CA THR A 183 -37.08 36.94 35.12
C THR A 183 -36.63 38.34 35.59
N PRO A 184 -37.43 39.40 35.38
CA PRO A 184 -37.08 40.77 35.76
C PRO A 184 -36.81 40.94 37.26
N GLU A 185 -37.36 40.04 38.09
CA GLU A 185 -37.12 40.00 39.54
C GLU A 185 -35.72 39.51 39.92
N SER A 186 -35.17 38.55 39.16
CA SER A 186 -33.79 38.07 39.37
C SER A 186 -32.75 39.12 38.99
N THR A 187 -33.00 39.93 37.96
CA THR A 187 -32.14 41.06 37.60
C THR A 187 -32.19 42.19 38.62
N ALA A 188 -33.35 42.42 39.26
CA ALA A 188 -33.50 43.42 40.32
C ALA A 188 -32.82 43.01 41.64
N ALA A 189 -32.82 41.72 41.98
CA ALA A 189 -32.08 41.20 43.14
C ALA A 189 -30.56 41.29 42.96
N LEU A 190 -30.08 41.28 41.71
CA LEU A 190 -28.65 41.42 41.36
C LEU A 190 -28.11 42.83 41.52
N THR A 191 -28.92 43.86 41.29
CA THR A 191 -28.54 45.28 41.44
C THR A 191 -28.52 45.76 42.90
N GLN A 192 -29.03 44.96 43.84
CA GLN A 192 -29.11 45.33 45.26
C GLN A 192 -27.99 44.76 46.14
N LEU A 193 -27.04 43.98 45.60
CA LEU A 193 -25.83 43.62 46.36
C LEU A 193 -24.96 44.87 46.57
N PRO A 194 -24.41 45.12 47.77
CA PRO A 194 -23.50 46.23 47.99
C PRO A 194 -22.24 46.03 47.13
N LEU A 195 -22.05 46.87 46.11
CA LEU A 195 -20.82 46.93 45.34
C LEU A 195 -19.72 47.55 46.21
N VAL A 196 -18.54 46.91 46.24
CA VAL A 196 -17.35 47.46 46.91
C VAL A 196 -16.82 48.70 46.18
N ASP A 197 -17.11 48.83 44.88
CA ASP A 197 -16.81 50.02 44.06
C ASP A 197 -17.97 50.28 43.05
N PRO A 198 -18.60 51.46 43.05
CA PRO A 198 -19.79 51.75 42.23
C PRO A 198 -19.52 51.94 40.72
N GLY A 199 -18.45 51.35 40.17
CA GLY A 199 -18.06 51.56 38.77
C GLY A 199 -17.41 50.37 38.05
N LYS A 200 -17.21 49.22 38.70
CA LYS A 200 -16.68 48.01 38.06
C LYS A 200 -17.52 46.80 38.45
N GLN A 201 -17.93 46.00 37.49
CA GLN A 201 -18.72 44.81 37.79
C GLN A 201 -17.83 43.73 38.41
N PRO A 202 -18.29 42.96 39.41
CA PRO A 202 -17.42 42.10 40.21
C PRO A 202 -16.68 41.04 39.37
N TRP A 203 -17.26 40.58 38.26
CA TRP A 203 -16.62 39.66 37.33
C TRP A 203 -15.56 40.28 36.41
N GLU A 204 -15.49 41.61 36.31
CA GLU A 204 -14.54 42.32 35.47
C GLU A 204 -13.18 42.51 36.16
N THR A 205 -13.10 42.27 37.48
CA THR A 205 -11.89 42.53 38.27
C THR A 205 -10.89 41.39 38.22
N SER A 206 -11.36 40.14 38.15
CA SER A 206 -10.51 38.95 38.03
C SER A 206 -11.32 37.70 37.67
N LYS A 207 -10.65 36.71 37.06
CA LYS A 207 -11.24 35.39 36.77
C LYS A 207 -11.74 34.69 38.05
N SER A 208 -11.02 34.84 39.16
CA SER A 208 -11.43 34.32 40.47
C SER A 208 -12.68 35.03 41.01
N ALA A 209 -12.84 36.32 40.75
CA ALA A 209 -14.04 37.05 41.12
C ALA A 209 -15.26 36.66 40.27
N TYR A 210 -15.08 36.33 38.98
CA TYR A 210 -16.17 35.73 38.18
C TYR A 210 -16.61 34.38 38.74
N PHE A 211 -15.66 33.51 39.12
CA PHE A 211 -16.01 32.22 39.71
C PHE A 211 -16.70 32.36 41.06
N ASP A 212 -16.21 33.23 41.94
CA ASP A 212 -16.85 33.50 43.24
C ASP A 212 -18.24 34.13 43.08
N TRP A 213 -18.41 34.99 42.07
CA TRP A 213 -19.73 35.51 41.70
C TRP A 213 -20.67 34.41 41.19
N ALA A 214 -20.20 33.57 40.26
CA ALA A 214 -21.00 32.50 39.66
C ALA A 214 -21.42 31.44 40.70
N THR A 215 -20.53 31.06 41.61
CA THR A 215 -20.86 30.14 42.71
C THR A 215 -21.87 30.74 43.68
N LYS A 216 -21.73 32.03 44.02
CA LYS A 216 -22.72 32.76 44.83
C LYS A 216 -24.08 32.85 44.14
N GLN A 217 -24.13 33.00 42.81
CA GLN A 217 -25.39 32.97 42.07
C GLN A 217 -26.10 31.61 42.13
N VAL A 218 -25.35 30.53 41.93
CA VAL A 218 -25.90 29.17 41.98
C VAL A 218 -26.41 28.87 43.40
N LEU A 219 -25.63 29.22 44.44
CA LEU A 219 -26.02 29.01 45.84
C LEU A 219 -27.23 29.85 46.27
N ALA A 220 -27.30 31.12 45.86
CA ALA A 220 -28.46 31.97 46.15
C ALA A 220 -29.75 31.43 45.52
N LYS A 221 -29.65 30.85 44.33
CA LYS A 221 -30.78 30.23 43.63
C LYS A 221 -31.19 28.90 44.26
N VAL A 222 -30.24 28.07 44.64
CA VAL A 222 -30.49 26.82 45.40
C VAL A 222 -31.17 27.14 46.73
N LYS A 223 -30.73 28.17 47.45
CA LYS A 223 -31.38 28.65 48.68
C LYS A 223 -32.83 29.12 48.45
N LYS A 224 -33.11 29.76 47.32
CA LYS A 224 -34.48 30.19 46.92
C LYS A 224 -35.37 29.02 46.46
N GLN A 225 -34.79 27.92 45.96
CA GLN A 225 -35.52 26.66 45.70
C GLN A 225 -35.74 25.83 46.98
N ILE A 226 -34.79 25.83 47.91
CA ILE A 226 -34.88 25.11 49.20
C ILE A 226 -35.99 25.69 50.09
N SER A 227 -36.27 27.00 50.01
CA SER A 227 -37.40 27.59 50.73
C SER A 227 -38.78 27.07 50.30
N GLY A 228 -38.86 26.25 49.24
CA GLY A 228 -40.10 25.60 48.78
C GLY A 228 -40.15 24.07 48.93
N THR A 229 -39.04 23.37 49.18
CA THR A 229 -39.02 21.89 49.23
C THR A 229 -37.93 21.38 50.18
N GLY A 230 -38.34 20.72 51.27
CA GLY A 230 -37.50 20.45 52.45
C GLY A 230 -36.41 19.38 52.35
N ASP A 231 -35.41 19.55 53.24
CA ASP A 231 -34.38 18.69 53.85
C ASP A 231 -33.64 17.57 53.09
N THR A 232 -34.17 16.95 52.05
CA THR A 232 -33.47 15.85 51.36
C THR A 232 -32.38 16.34 50.40
N THR A 233 -32.49 17.58 49.91
CA THR A 233 -31.52 18.22 49.01
C THR A 233 -30.32 18.82 49.74
N ILE A 234 -30.45 19.16 51.03
CA ILE A 234 -29.36 19.71 51.84
C ILE A 234 -28.30 18.62 52.12
N ALA A 235 -28.74 17.37 52.33
CA ALA A 235 -27.84 16.25 52.56
C ALA A 235 -27.05 15.82 51.29
N SER A 236 -27.60 16.01 50.09
CA SER A 236 -26.89 15.73 48.84
C SER A 236 -25.94 16.88 48.46
N LEU A 237 -26.33 18.13 48.71
CA LEU A 237 -25.50 19.29 48.42
C LEU A 237 -24.29 19.38 49.36
N ALA A 238 -24.45 19.10 50.66
CA ALA A 238 -23.36 19.06 51.63
C ALA A 238 -22.29 18.02 51.26
N LYS A 239 -22.72 16.87 50.72
CA LYS A 239 -21.81 15.82 50.23
C LYS A 239 -21.03 16.26 48.99
N ILE A 240 -21.65 17.04 48.10
CA ILE A 240 -20.98 17.58 46.90
C ILE A 240 -19.99 18.67 47.29
N THR A 241 -20.33 19.56 48.23
CA THR A 241 -19.41 20.58 48.71
C THR A 241 -18.22 19.98 49.47
N ASP A 242 -18.43 18.93 50.27
CA ASP A 242 -17.35 18.20 50.93
C ASP A 242 -16.45 17.46 49.92
N ALA A 243 -17.01 16.93 48.84
CA ALA A 243 -16.23 16.28 47.78
C ALA A 243 -15.37 17.31 47.01
N ILE A 244 -15.91 18.50 46.76
CA ILE A 244 -15.18 19.59 46.09
C ILE A 244 -14.08 20.14 47.01
N ALA A 245 -14.34 20.31 48.31
CA ALA A 245 -13.32 20.71 49.27
C ALA A 245 -12.15 19.70 49.33
N LYS A 246 -12.46 18.39 49.41
CA LYS A 246 -11.43 17.34 49.36
C LYS A 246 -10.62 17.35 48.06
N SER A 247 -11.26 17.60 46.93
CA SER A 247 -10.55 17.69 45.64
C SER A 247 -9.60 18.90 45.60
N ARG A 248 -9.96 20.01 46.24
CA ARG A 248 -9.10 21.19 46.36
C ARG A 248 -7.90 20.94 47.26
N ASP A 249 -8.09 20.27 48.39
CA ASP A 249 -6.99 19.90 49.29
C ASP A 249 -6.01 18.94 48.60
N MET A 250 -6.51 18.01 47.75
CA MET A 250 -5.65 17.16 46.93
C MET A 250 -4.85 17.93 45.86
N VAL A 251 -5.40 18.99 45.30
CA VAL A 251 -4.70 19.85 44.35
C VAL A 251 -3.64 20.71 45.05
N GLU A 252 -3.93 21.23 46.24
CA GLU A 252 -2.95 22.01 47.03
C GLU A 252 -1.79 21.13 47.53
N THR A 253 -2.07 19.90 48.01
CA THR A 253 -1.03 18.93 48.40
C THR A 253 -0.17 18.47 47.21
N SER A 254 -0.77 18.28 46.03
CA SER A 254 -0.03 17.95 44.80
C SER A 254 0.88 19.11 44.34
N ALA A 255 0.42 20.36 44.52
CA ALA A 255 1.21 21.54 44.23
C ALA A 255 2.38 21.74 45.22
N GLU A 256 2.21 21.36 46.50
CA GLU A 256 3.31 21.37 47.48
C GLU A 256 4.36 20.28 47.20
N LEU A 257 3.93 19.06 46.82
CA LEU A 257 4.84 17.98 46.43
C LEU A 257 5.69 18.36 45.21
N LEU A 258 5.11 19.04 44.22
CA LEU A 258 5.84 19.56 43.07
C LEU A 258 6.84 20.67 43.46
N LYS A 259 6.53 21.50 44.46
CA LYS A 259 7.48 22.50 44.98
C LYS A 259 8.64 21.89 45.76
N LEU A 260 8.42 20.79 46.48
CA LEU A 260 9.48 20.05 47.17
C LEU A 260 10.40 19.32 46.19
N GLN A 261 9.86 18.80 45.08
CA GLN A 261 10.63 18.12 44.05
C GLN A 261 11.48 19.09 43.20
N GLY A 262 11.09 20.37 43.11
CA GLY A 262 11.86 21.43 42.43
C GLY A 262 12.93 22.12 43.26
N ARG A 263 13.08 21.79 44.56
CA ARG A 263 14.03 22.44 45.47
C ARG A 263 15.28 21.58 45.77
N GLY A 264 15.38 20.42 45.11
CA GLY A 264 16.48 19.46 45.23
C GLY A 264 17.29 19.26 43.94
N ALA A 265 17.32 20.26 43.06
CA ALA A 265 18.23 20.34 41.91
C ALA A 265 19.12 21.59 42.04
#